data_AF-A0A419FFH5-F1
#
_entry.id   AF-A0A419FFH5-F1
#
_cell.length_a   1.000
_cell.length_b   1.000
_cell.length_c   1.000
_cell.angle_alpha   90.00
_cell.angle_beta   90.00
_cell.angle_gamma   90.00
#
_symmetry.space_group_name_H-M   'P 1'
#
loop_
_entity.id
_entity.type
_entity.pdbx_description
1 polymer ?
#
loop_
_entity_poly.entity_id
_entity_poly.type
_entity_poly.pdbx_seq_one_letter_code
_entity_poly.pdbx_strand_id
1 'polypeptide(L)'
;MEDSAQTQEAIEQEIMAAAGVRKKLKIWMLIGILVPVLALEVFASRALVKSLFFAPPSPEKHEAAGGTEPGEFYAISDLVVNPAATGGRRHLLVSVSLEYHDPLLKEELEKRDPQIRDNLITLLAGQESAVLTDIRYREAIRQSLLKAVNYYVQGGEIEKLYFTKYVFQ
;
A
#
# COMPACT_ATOMS: atom_id res chain seq x y z
N MET A 1 8.95 -88.80 -22.86
CA MET A 1 9.98 -87.75 -22.98
C MET A 1 9.41 -86.43 -23.53
N GLU A 2 8.19 -86.39 -24.09
CA GLU A 2 7.55 -85.15 -24.58
C GLU A 2 6.99 -84.21 -23.50
N ASP A 3 6.59 -84.74 -22.34
CA ASP A 3 5.89 -83.96 -21.30
C ASP A 3 6.81 -82.96 -20.56
N SER A 4 8.11 -83.26 -20.46
CA SER A 4 9.09 -82.40 -19.79
C SER A 4 9.51 -81.19 -20.62
N ALA A 5 9.44 -81.27 -21.96
CA ALA A 5 9.80 -80.16 -22.85
C ALA A 5 8.69 -79.10 -22.91
N GLN A 6 7.42 -79.54 -22.98
CA GLN A 6 6.26 -78.64 -22.94
C GLN A 6 6.14 -77.93 -21.60
N THR A 7 6.49 -78.62 -20.50
CA THR A 7 6.53 -78.01 -19.17
C THR A 7 7.63 -76.92 -19.06
N GLN A 8 8.79 -77.10 -19.71
CA GLN A 8 9.85 -76.09 -19.71
C GLN A 8 9.52 -74.88 -20.60
N GLU A 9 8.93 -75.09 -21.78
CA GLU A 9 8.51 -73.99 -22.67
C GLU A 9 7.40 -73.14 -22.05
N ALA A 10 6.44 -73.75 -21.34
CA ALA A 10 5.39 -73.04 -20.63
C ALA A 10 5.96 -72.16 -19.49
N ILE A 11 6.94 -72.68 -18.73
CA ILE A 11 7.61 -71.93 -17.66
C ILE A 11 8.44 -70.78 -18.24
N GLU A 12 9.15 -70.99 -19.34
CA GLU A 12 9.90 -69.92 -20.01
C GLU A 12 8.97 -68.84 -20.57
N GLN A 13 7.82 -69.21 -21.13
CA GLN A 13 6.81 -68.25 -21.61
C GLN A 13 6.19 -67.44 -20.46
N GLU A 14 5.90 -68.05 -19.31
CA GLU A 14 5.41 -67.34 -18.13
C GLU A 14 6.46 -66.40 -17.53
N ILE A 15 7.73 -66.82 -17.46
CA ILE A 15 8.84 -65.99 -16.97
C ILE A 15 9.08 -64.81 -17.92
N MET A 16 9.05 -65.03 -19.23
CA MET A 16 9.20 -63.98 -20.24
C MET A 16 8.00 -63.01 -20.24
N ALA A 17 6.77 -63.51 -20.07
CA ALA A 17 5.59 -62.68 -19.90
C ALA A 17 5.65 -61.83 -18.62
N ALA A 18 6.03 -62.44 -17.50
CA ALA A 18 6.20 -61.75 -16.22
C ALA A 18 7.35 -60.71 -16.25
N ALA A 19 8.45 -61.01 -16.95
CA ALA A 19 9.54 -60.07 -17.16
C ALA A 19 9.11 -58.88 -18.04
N GLY A 20 8.33 -59.14 -19.10
CA GLY A 20 7.75 -58.09 -19.95
C GLY A 20 6.79 -57.17 -19.20
N VAL A 21 5.94 -57.71 -18.34
CA VAL A 21 5.02 -56.93 -17.48
C VAL A 21 5.80 -56.10 -16.46
N ARG A 22 6.82 -56.68 -15.78
CA ARG A 22 7.68 -55.96 -14.83
C ARG A 22 8.47 -54.83 -15.49
N LYS A 23 8.94 -55.02 -16.74
CA LYS A 23 9.65 -53.99 -17.51
C LYS A 23 8.72 -52.85 -17.91
N LYS A 24 7.49 -53.14 -18.36
CA LYS A 24 6.48 -52.11 -18.64
C LYS A 24 6.09 -51.34 -17.37
N LEU A 25 5.86 -52.02 -16.24
CA LEU A 25 5.47 -51.38 -14.98
C LEU A 25 6.55 -50.41 -14.45
N LYS A 26 7.84 -50.76 -14.56
CA LYS A 26 8.95 -49.86 -14.20
C LYS A 26 9.00 -48.60 -15.07
N ILE A 27 8.72 -48.71 -16.37
CA ILE A 27 8.69 -47.56 -17.30
C ILE A 27 7.53 -46.61 -16.96
N TRP A 28 6.33 -47.16 -16.70
CA TRP A 28 5.18 -46.35 -16.28
C TRP A 28 5.39 -45.70 -14.91
N MET A 29 6.12 -46.35 -14.00
CA MET A 29 6.47 -45.78 -12.69
C MET A 29 7.48 -44.63 -12.81
N LEU A 30 8.49 -44.76 -13.69
CA LEU A 30 9.43 -43.67 -13.97
C LEU A 30 8.75 -42.48 -14.65
N ILE A 31 7.84 -42.71 -15.59
CA ILE A 31 7.04 -41.64 -16.23
C ILE A 31 6.12 -40.97 -15.19
N GLY A 32 5.48 -41.75 -14.33
CA GLY A 32 4.62 -41.25 -13.25
C GLY A 32 5.35 -40.40 -12.20
N ILE A 33 6.68 -40.54 -12.07
CA ILE A 33 7.52 -39.71 -11.19
C ILE A 33 8.13 -38.52 -11.95
N LEU A 34 8.51 -38.68 -13.22
CA LEU A 34 9.13 -37.63 -14.03
C LEU A 34 8.15 -36.49 -14.38
N VAL A 35 6.90 -36.82 -14.69
CA VAL A 35 5.85 -35.85 -15.04
C VAL A 35 5.53 -34.88 -13.88
N PRO A 36 5.33 -35.32 -12.62
CA PRO A 36 5.11 -34.39 -11.52
C PRO A 36 6.36 -33.57 -11.16
N VAL A 37 7.58 -34.09 -11.34
CA VAL A 37 8.83 -33.32 -11.11
C VAL A 37 8.97 -32.18 -12.13
N LEU A 38 8.73 -32.45 -13.41
CA LEU A 38 8.73 -31.42 -14.45
C LEU A 38 7.58 -30.41 -14.28
N ALA A 39 6.41 -30.86 -13.81
CA ALA A 39 5.29 -29.97 -13.50
C ALA A 39 5.59 -29.05 -12.29
N LEU A 40 6.30 -29.56 -11.27
CA LEU A 40 6.73 -28.80 -10.10
C LEU A 40 7.75 -27.70 -10.48
N GLU A 41 8.69 -27.98 -11.37
CA GLU A 41 9.66 -26.97 -11.83
C GLU A 41 8.99 -25.86 -12.64
N VAL A 42 8.04 -26.19 -13.52
CA VAL A 42 7.28 -25.19 -14.28
C VAL A 42 6.32 -24.40 -13.37
N PHE A 43 5.73 -25.02 -12.35
CA PHE A 43 4.84 -24.33 -11.41
C PHE A 43 5.60 -23.38 -10.48
N ALA A 44 6.73 -23.83 -9.90
CA ALA A 44 7.57 -23.01 -9.03
C ALA A 44 8.21 -21.83 -9.77
N SER A 45 8.70 -22.05 -10.99
CA SER A 45 9.26 -20.96 -11.81
C SER A 45 8.21 -19.93 -12.24
N ARG A 46 6.99 -20.37 -12.59
CA ARG A 46 5.89 -19.44 -12.92
C ARG A 46 5.39 -18.66 -11.70
N ALA A 47 5.38 -19.28 -10.52
CA ALA A 47 5.03 -18.61 -9.26
C ALA A 47 6.08 -17.57 -8.85
N LEU A 48 7.37 -17.91 -8.95
CA LEU A 48 8.48 -17.04 -8.56
C LEU A 48 8.64 -15.83 -9.50
N VAL A 49 8.43 -16.02 -10.81
CA VAL A 49 8.41 -14.90 -11.78
C VAL A 49 7.22 -13.97 -11.54
N LYS A 50 6.04 -14.50 -11.15
CA LYS A 50 4.91 -13.67 -10.74
C LYS A 50 5.22 -12.85 -9.48
N SER A 51 5.84 -13.45 -8.46
CA SER A 51 6.13 -12.76 -7.21
C SER A 51 7.27 -11.74 -7.29
N LEU A 52 8.24 -11.92 -8.20
CA LEU A 52 9.38 -11.01 -8.34
C LEU A 52 9.22 -9.95 -9.45
N PHE A 53 8.48 -10.23 -10.53
CA PHE A 53 8.38 -9.33 -11.70
C PHE A 53 6.96 -8.87 -12.03
N PHE A 54 5.93 -9.50 -11.48
CA PHE A 54 4.51 -9.09 -11.58
C PHE A 54 3.94 -8.86 -10.18
N ALA A 55 4.65 -8.06 -9.36
CA ALA A 55 3.95 -7.27 -8.37
C ALA A 55 2.97 -6.40 -9.17
N PRO A 56 1.64 -6.60 -9.05
CA PRO A 56 0.71 -5.68 -9.70
C PRO A 56 1.09 -4.27 -9.23
N PRO A 57 1.08 -3.25 -10.10
CA PRO A 57 1.14 -1.88 -9.60
C PRO A 57 0.09 -1.83 -8.49
N SER A 58 0.52 -1.47 -7.28
CA SER A 58 -0.39 -1.21 -6.17
C SER A 58 -1.53 -0.43 -6.79
N PRO A 59 -2.79 -0.89 -6.70
CA PRO A 59 -3.87 -0.09 -7.21
C PRO A 59 -3.70 1.25 -6.52
N GLU A 60 -3.41 2.30 -7.30
CA GLU A 60 -3.72 3.64 -6.89
C GLU A 60 -5.20 3.56 -6.55
N LYS A 61 -5.46 3.39 -5.26
CA LYS A 61 -6.75 3.60 -4.65
C LYS A 61 -7.02 5.07 -4.91
N HIS A 62 -7.61 5.35 -6.05
CA HIS A 62 -8.67 6.32 -6.08
C HIS A 62 -9.76 5.74 -5.17
N GLU A 63 -9.58 5.97 -3.87
CA GLU A 63 -10.64 5.87 -2.88
C GLU A 63 -11.71 6.85 -3.32
N ALA A 64 -12.64 6.34 -4.13
CA ALA A 64 -13.99 6.85 -4.13
C ALA A 64 -14.44 6.84 -2.67
N ALA A 65 -14.75 8.03 -2.16
CA ALA A 65 -15.28 8.28 -0.84
C ALA A 65 -16.44 7.32 -0.53
N GLY A 66 -16.13 6.20 0.11
CA GLY A 66 -17.06 5.31 0.77
C GLY A 66 -16.83 5.47 2.26
N GLY A 67 -17.90 5.80 3.00
CA GLY A 67 -17.84 6.18 4.40
C GLY A 67 -17.13 5.15 5.29
N THR A 68 -15.84 5.37 5.49
CA THR A 68 -15.14 5.07 6.74
C THR A 68 -15.83 5.87 7.85
N GLU A 69 -15.91 5.29 9.05
CA GLU A 69 -16.30 6.09 10.22
C GLU A 69 -15.42 7.36 10.26
N PRO A 70 -15.98 8.53 10.58
CA PRO A 70 -15.20 9.77 10.58
C PRO A 70 -13.98 9.59 11.48
N GLY A 71 -12.80 10.02 10.99
CA GLY A 71 -11.58 10.01 11.81
C GLY A 71 -11.71 10.87 13.06
N GLU A 72 -10.74 10.75 13.95
CA GLU A 72 -10.57 11.69 15.06
C GLU A 72 -10.09 13.05 14.53
N PHE A 73 -10.44 14.11 15.25
CA PHE A 73 -10.11 15.48 14.86
C PHE A 73 -9.26 16.19 15.91
N TYR A 74 -8.19 16.85 15.46
CA TYR A 74 -7.39 17.76 16.27
C TYR A 74 -7.52 19.19 15.73
N ALA A 75 -7.96 20.11 16.59
CA ALA A 75 -8.27 21.49 16.20
C ALA A 75 -7.11 22.44 16.52
N ILE A 76 -6.61 23.15 15.50
CA ILE A 76 -5.68 24.26 15.66
C ILE A 76 -6.47 25.55 15.42
N SER A 77 -6.80 26.22 16.52
CA SER A 77 -7.66 27.40 16.51
C SER A 77 -6.87 28.71 16.52
N ASP A 78 -7.48 29.73 15.93
CA ASP A 78 -7.11 31.15 16.01
C ASP A 78 -5.66 31.49 15.65
N LEU A 79 -5.17 30.97 14.52
CA LEU A 79 -3.91 31.43 13.92
C LEU A 79 -4.15 32.81 13.29
N VAL A 80 -3.40 33.81 13.74
CA VAL A 80 -3.40 35.17 13.19
C VAL A 80 -2.08 35.43 12.51
N VAL A 81 -2.12 35.81 11.23
CA VAL A 81 -0.92 36.10 10.45
C VAL A 81 -1.05 37.39 9.66
N ASN A 82 0.08 38.03 9.38
CA ASN A 82 0.18 39.19 8.49
C ASN A 82 0.73 38.72 7.15
N PRO A 83 -0.06 38.70 6.06
CA PRO A 83 0.41 38.27 4.76
C PRO A 83 1.55 39.13 4.20
N ALA A 84 2.32 38.57 3.28
CA ALA A 84 3.44 39.23 2.64
C ALA A 84 3.00 40.48 1.89
N ALA A 85 3.91 41.47 1.80
CA ALA A 85 3.69 42.75 1.13
C ALA A 85 2.51 43.61 1.65
N THR A 86 1.91 43.28 2.80
CA THR A 86 0.82 44.08 3.40
C THR A 86 1.32 45.20 4.31
N GLY A 87 2.59 45.13 4.75
CA GLY A 87 3.15 46.04 5.74
C GLY A 87 2.42 46.00 7.09
N GLY A 88 1.83 44.85 7.45
CA GLY A 88 1.10 44.66 8.71
C GLY A 88 -0.29 45.29 8.78
N ARG A 89 -0.81 45.82 7.66
CA ARG A 89 -2.13 46.47 7.60
C ARG A 89 -3.28 45.51 7.32
N ARG A 90 -2.97 44.27 6.97
CA ARG A 90 -3.94 43.20 6.71
C ARG A 90 -3.60 42.01 7.58
N HIS A 91 -4.63 41.27 7.97
CA HIS A 91 -4.43 40.04 8.72
C HIS A 91 -5.36 38.94 8.21
N LEU A 92 -4.87 37.71 8.35
CA LEU A 92 -5.64 36.50 8.12
C LEU A 92 -5.82 35.81 9.48
N LEU A 93 -7.07 35.60 9.87
CA LEU A 93 -7.46 34.72 10.97
C LEU A 93 -7.91 33.39 10.39
N VAL A 94 -7.20 32.31 10.72
CA VAL A 94 -7.50 30.96 10.26
C VAL A 94 -7.59 29.98 11.42
N SER A 95 -8.48 29.00 11.29
CA SER A 95 -8.54 27.83 12.16
C SER A 95 -8.65 26.60 11.29
N VAL A 96 -7.95 25.53 11.67
CA VAL A 96 -7.92 24.28 10.92
C VAL A 96 -8.25 23.10 11.82
N SER A 97 -8.85 22.06 11.24
CA SER A 97 -9.08 20.76 11.88
C SER A 97 -8.34 19.70 11.09
N LEU A 98 -7.55 18.90 11.78
CA LEU A 98 -6.76 17.79 11.24
C LEU A 98 -7.52 16.50 11.50
N GLU A 99 -7.78 15.70 10.47
CA GLU A 99 -8.40 14.38 10.59
C GLU A 99 -7.34 13.29 10.52
N TYR A 100 -7.40 12.34 11.44
CA TYR A 100 -6.50 11.21 11.55
C TYR A 100 -7.23 10.00 12.16
N HIS A 101 -6.69 8.80 11.95
CA HIS A 101 -7.27 7.56 12.49
C HIS A 101 -6.39 6.87 13.53
N ASP A 102 -5.10 7.22 13.62
CA ASP A 102 -4.21 6.61 14.60
C ASP A 102 -4.33 7.31 15.97
N PRO A 103 -4.72 6.60 17.05
CA PRO A 103 -4.87 7.20 18.37
C PRO A 103 -3.56 7.75 18.96
N LEU A 104 -2.39 7.31 18.50
CA LEU A 104 -1.09 7.81 18.95
C LEU A 104 -0.82 9.24 18.45
N LEU A 105 -1.45 9.66 17.35
CA LEU A 105 -1.23 10.98 16.77
C LEU A 105 -1.72 12.10 17.67
N LYS A 106 -2.74 11.88 18.50
CA LYS A 106 -3.26 12.92 19.40
C LYS A 106 -2.17 13.47 20.33
N GLU A 107 -1.47 12.58 21.03
CA GLU A 107 -0.41 12.98 21.96
C GLU A 107 0.78 13.63 21.23
N GLU A 108 1.13 13.13 20.04
CA GLU A 108 2.19 13.72 19.25
C GLU A 108 1.84 15.14 18.76
N LEU A 109 0.61 15.35 18.29
CA LEU A 109 0.09 16.64 17.87
C LEU A 109 0.06 17.63 19.04
N GLU A 110 -0.41 17.22 20.22
CA GLU A 110 -0.41 18.05 21.43
C GLU A 110 1.01 18.45 21.85
N LYS A 111 1.95 17.49 21.84
CA LYS A 111 3.35 17.73 22.21
C LYS A 111 4.07 18.64 21.23
N ARG A 112 3.73 18.56 19.94
CA ARG A 112 4.38 19.32 18.86
C ARG A 112 3.59 20.55 18.41
N ASP A 113 2.47 20.86 19.07
CA ASP A 113 1.57 21.96 18.72
C ASP A 113 2.31 23.29 18.52
N PRO A 114 3.28 23.70 19.39
CA PRO A 114 4.01 24.94 19.17
C PRO A 114 4.82 24.96 17.86
N GLN A 115 5.48 23.85 17.50
CA GLN A 115 6.26 23.75 16.26
C GLN A 115 5.37 23.73 15.02
N ILE A 116 4.24 23.03 15.11
CA ILE A 116 3.26 22.96 14.03
C ILE A 116 2.67 24.35 13.78
N ARG A 117 2.22 25.04 14.84
CA ARG A 117 1.66 26.39 14.74
C ARG A 117 2.64 27.38 14.13
N ASP A 118 3.89 27.39 14.59
CA ASP A 118 4.95 28.27 14.07
C ASP A 118 5.17 28.08 12.56
N ASN A 119 5.23 26.83 12.11
CA ASN A 119 5.42 26.53 10.69
C ASN A 119 4.19 26.95 9.85
N LEU A 120 2.97 26.66 10.31
CA LEU A 120 1.74 27.09 9.65
C LEU A 120 1.65 28.63 9.55
N ILE A 121 2.00 29.33 10.63
CA ILE A 121 2.06 30.80 10.67
C ILE A 121 3.07 31.31 9.64
N THR A 122 4.27 30.75 9.62
CA THR A 122 5.34 31.13 8.69
C THR A 122 4.92 30.94 7.23
N LEU A 123 4.32 29.79 6.90
CA LEU A 123 3.87 29.48 5.55
C LEU A 123 2.78 30.44 5.06
N LEU A 124 1.80 30.76 5.92
CA LEU A 124 0.71 31.67 5.57
C LEU A 124 1.15 33.14 5.52
N ALA A 125 2.03 33.56 6.43
CA ALA A 125 2.62 34.91 6.42
C ALA A 125 3.46 35.16 5.17
N GLY A 126 4.09 34.12 4.61
CA GLY A 126 4.83 34.20 3.35
C GLY A 126 3.98 34.35 2.09
N GLN A 127 2.66 34.17 2.17
CA GLN A 127 1.77 34.27 1.01
C GLN A 127 1.37 35.71 0.70
N GLU A 128 1.21 36.03 -0.58
CA GLU A 128 0.62 37.28 -1.02
C GLU A 128 -0.89 37.33 -0.75
N SER A 129 -1.42 38.53 -0.52
CA SER A 129 -2.85 38.73 -0.27
C SER A 129 -3.72 38.19 -1.40
N ALA A 130 -3.31 38.39 -2.66
CA ALA A 130 -4.05 37.92 -3.83
C ALA A 130 -4.24 36.40 -3.84
N VAL A 131 -3.24 35.64 -3.38
CA VAL A 131 -3.29 34.17 -3.27
C VAL A 131 -4.23 33.74 -2.14
N LEU A 132 -4.16 34.39 -0.98
CA LEU A 132 -4.97 34.04 0.19
C LEU A 132 -6.47 34.34 -0.01
N THR A 133 -6.80 35.42 -0.70
CA THR A 133 -8.19 35.82 -0.95
C THR A 133 -8.86 35.06 -2.09
N ASP A 134 -8.07 34.48 -3.00
CA ASP A 134 -8.61 33.79 -4.17
C ASP A 134 -8.85 32.31 -3.89
N ILE A 135 -10.13 31.90 -4.01
CA ILE A 135 -10.59 30.54 -3.74
C ILE A 135 -9.89 29.49 -4.61
N ARG A 136 -9.41 29.84 -5.81
CA ARG A 136 -8.73 28.92 -6.72
C ARG A 136 -7.45 28.34 -6.12
N TYR A 137 -6.79 29.07 -5.23
CA TYR A 137 -5.59 28.60 -4.54
C TYR A 137 -5.88 27.87 -3.22
N ARG A 138 -7.14 27.80 -2.78
CA ARG A 138 -7.49 27.25 -1.47
C ARG A 138 -7.04 25.81 -1.27
N GLU A 139 -7.17 24.98 -2.30
CA GLU A 139 -6.71 23.60 -2.27
C GLU A 139 -5.18 23.51 -2.21
N ALA A 140 -4.47 24.31 -3.00
CA ALA A 140 -3.01 24.34 -2.97
C ALA A 140 -2.45 24.78 -1.60
N ILE A 141 -3.11 25.75 -0.95
CA ILE A 141 -2.79 26.15 0.42
C ILE A 141 -3.05 24.99 1.38
N ARG A 142 -4.24 24.35 1.31
CA ARG A 142 -4.58 23.18 2.14
C ARG A 142 -3.52 22.09 2.07
N GLN A 143 -3.11 21.71 0.87
CA GLN A 143 -2.10 20.67 0.65
C GLN A 143 -0.72 21.08 1.19
N SER A 144 -0.34 22.35 1.04
CA SER A 144 0.91 22.87 1.61
C SER A 144 0.90 22.83 3.14
N LEU A 145 -0.22 23.21 3.78
CA LEU A 145 -0.37 23.15 5.24
C LEU A 145 -0.39 21.70 5.73
N LEU A 146 -1.09 20.79 5.05
CA LEU A 146 -1.14 19.37 5.38
C LEU A 146 0.27 18.75 5.38
N LYS A 147 1.06 19.03 4.33
CA LYS A 147 2.46 18.60 4.25
C LYS A 147 3.31 19.16 5.41
N ALA A 148 3.09 20.41 5.79
CA ALA A 148 3.81 21.04 6.89
C ALA A 148 3.50 20.39 8.23
N VAL A 149 2.25 19.97 8.47
CA VAL A 149 1.88 19.20 9.65
C VAL A 149 2.51 17.80 9.61
N ASN A 150 2.38 17.10 8.48
CA ASN A 150 2.90 15.74 8.31
C ASN A 150 4.43 15.64 8.44
N TYR A 151 5.16 16.75 8.24
CA TYR A 151 6.59 16.80 8.52
C TYR A 151 6.94 16.56 10.00
N TYR A 152 6.05 16.91 10.93
CA TYR A 152 6.32 16.81 12.36
C TYR A 152 5.85 15.51 13.00
N VAL A 153 4.87 14.83 12.42
CA VAL A 153 4.34 13.56 12.95
C VAL A 153 5.15 12.37 12.42
N GLN A 154 5.34 11.37 13.27
CA GLN A 154 6.12 10.16 12.98
C GLN A 154 5.30 8.89 13.20
N GLY A 155 4.32 8.94 14.10
CA GLY A 155 3.49 7.79 14.47
C GLY A 155 2.37 7.46 13.48
N GLY A 156 2.22 8.22 12.40
CA GLY A 156 1.15 8.06 11.42
C GLY A 156 1.10 9.22 10.45
N GLU A 157 -0.04 9.41 9.79
CA GLU A 157 -0.26 10.47 8.82
C GLU A 157 -1.58 11.21 9.14
N ILE A 158 -1.55 12.54 9.02
CA ILE A 158 -2.77 13.34 8.94
C ILE A 158 -3.31 13.21 7.52
N GLU A 159 -4.52 12.67 7.39
CA GLU A 159 -5.11 12.36 6.08
C GLU A 159 -5.73 13.60 5.44
N LYS A 160 -6.39 14.45 6.25
CA LYS A 160 -7.12 15.62 5.75
C LYS A 160 -6.96 16.82 6.66
N LEU A 161 -6.98 17.99 6.03
CA LEU A 161 -7.01 19.29 6.69
C LEU A 161 -8.23 20.09 6.24
N TYR A 162 -9.02 20.53 7.22
CA TYR A 162 -10.21 21.34 7.01
C TYR A 162 -10.00 22.74 7.52
N PHE A 163 -10.32 23.76 6.73
CA PHE A 163 -10.44 25.12 7.24
C PHE A 163 -11.78 25.26 7.96
N THR A 164 -11.76 25.48 9.26
CA THR A 164 -12.96 25.70 10.09
C THR A 164 -13.26 27.18 10.31
N LYS A 165 -12.24 28.04 10.13
CA LYS A 165 -12.37 29.50 10.11
C LYS A 165 -11.39 30.06 9.10
N TYR A 166 -11.81 31.04 8.30
CA TYR A 166 -10.93 31.74 7.36
C TYR A 166 -11.45 33.16 7.09
N VAL A 167 -10.90 34.14 7.79
CA VAL A 167 -11.33 35.54 7.74
C VAL A 167 -10.15 36.41 7.36
N PHE A 168 -10.27 37.15 6.27
CA PHE A 168 -9.26 38.08 5.79
C PHE A 168 -9.75 39.52 6.01
N GLN A 169 -8.91 40.39 6.59
CA GLN A 169 -9.25 41.78 6.93
C GLN A 169 -8.14 42.74 6.51
#